data_AF-A0A540WEJ4-F1
#
_entry.id   AF-A0A540WEJ4-F1
#
_cell.length_a   1.000
_cell.length_b   1.000
_cell.length_c   1.000
_cell.angle_alpha   90.00
_cell.angle_beta   90.00
_cell.angle_gamma   90.00
#
_symmetry.space_group_name_H-M   'P 1'
#
loop_
_entity.id
_entity.type
_entity.pdbx_description
1 polymer ?
#
loop_
_entity_poly.entity_id
_entity_poly.type
_entity_poly.pdbx_seq_one_letter_code
_entity_poly.pdbx_strand_id
1 'polypeptide(L)'
;MREPRGREGSGKQRAETAHGTAVRARLDQPRTGKAPLLALPNYDPEAFGRLSERIARFLGTGRFIVWMTVVIIVWVIWNTMLPSSVHFDDYPFIFLTLVLSLQASYAAPLILLAQNRQDDRDRVNMEQDRARAERSIADTEYLTREVAALRQGLGEVATRDFVRSELQGLLKELDERREAADLL
;
A
#
# COMPACT_ATOMS: atom_id res chain seq x y z
N MET A 1 46.97 12.43 -60.91
CA MET A 1 45.59 12.12 -60.48
C MET A 1 45.61 10.72 -59.87
N ARG A 2 45.44 10.63 -58.53
CA ARG A 2 45.27 9.45 -57.64
C ARG A 2 46.42 8.43 -57.47
N GLU A 3 47.11 8.56 -56.33
CA GLU A 3 47.75 7.51 -55.52
C GLU A 3 46.68 6.68 -54.74
N PRO A 4 46.96 5.59 -53.97
CA PRO A 4 48.25 5.25 -53.32
C PRO A 4 48.70 3.77 -53.27
N ARG A 5 49.97 3.68 -52.87
CA ARG A 5 50.79 2.51 -52.50
C ARG A 5 50.20 1.66 -51.35
N GLY A 6 50.12 0.35 -51.56
CA GLY A 6 50.09 -0.66 -50.49
C GLY A 6 51.50 -1.23 -50.29
N ARG A 7 52.08 -1.02 -49.10
CA ARG A 7 53.43 -1.42 -48.74
C ARG A 7 53.36 -2.69 -47.88
N GLU A 8 54.08 -3.73 -48.29
CA GLU A 8 54.41 -4.90 -47.47
C GLU A 8 55.33 -4.53 -46.30
N GLY A 9 55.29 -5.33 -45.23
CA GLY A 9 56.43 -5.43 -44.31
C GLY A 9 56.14 -5.92 -42.90
N SER A 10 56.38 -7.22 -42.69
CA SER A 10 57.18 -7.77 -41.58
C SER A 10 56.63 -7.80 -40.13
N GLY A 11 56.90 -8.95 -39.48
CA GLY A 11 57.41 -8.92 -38.10
C GLY A 11 56.62 -9.70 -37.07
N LYS A 12 57.09 -10.93 -36.81
CA LYS A 12 56.82 -11.70 -35.58
C LYS A 12 57.12 -10.87 -34.32
N GLN A 13 56.28 -11.04 -33.30
CA GLN A 13 56.59 -11.20 -31.86
C GLN A 13 55.56 -10.47 -30.99
N ARG A 14 54.77 -11.23 -30.25
CA ARG A 14 54.35 -10.87 -28.89
C ARG A 14 53.99 -12.13 -28.13
N ALA A 15 54.93 -12.52 -27.27
CA ALA A 15 54.68 -13.38 -26.14
C ALA A 15 53.77 -12.65 -25.13
N GLU A 16 53.26 -13.43 -24.16
CA GLU A 16 52.69 -12.98 -22.88
C GLU A 16 51.34 -12.24 -22.99
N THR A 17 50.21 -12.83 -22.57
CA THR A 17 49.97 -13.22 -21.18
C THR A 17 48.65 -13.99 -21.11
N ALA A 18 48.65 -15.06 -20.33
CA ALA A 18 47.46 -15.81 -19.96
C ALA A 18 46.45 -14.89 -19.27
N HIS A 19 45.34 -14.58 -19.95
CA HIS A 19 44.15 -14.04 -19.30
C HIS A 19 43.25 -15.20 -18.94
N GLY A 20 43.51 -15.75 -17.76
CA GLY A 20 42.58 -16.64 -17.09
C GLY A 20 41.21 -15.97 -17.03
N THR A 21 40.20 -16.68 -17.52
CA THR A 21 38.80 -16.34 -17.36
C THR A 21 38.43 -16.49 -15.89
N ALA A 22 38.91 -15.56 -15.06
CA ALA A 22 38.43 -15.39 -13.70
C ALA A 22 37.00 -14.85 -13.80
N VAL A 23 36.05 -15.78 -13.75
CA VAL A 23 34.64 -15.49 -13.46
C VAL A 23 34.64 -14.64 -12.19
N ARG A 24 34.48 -13.33 -12.33
CA ARG A 24 34.27 -12.42 -11.21
C ARG A 24 32.98 -12.85 -10.53
N ALA A 25 33.10 -13.68 -9.51
CA ALA A 25 32.03 -14.01 -8.61
C ALA A 25 31.53 -12.70 -7.99
N ARG A 26 30.39 -12.21 -8.49
CA ARG A 26 29.69 -11.05 -7.96
C ARG A 26 29.32 -11.35 -6.51
N LEU A 27 30.05 -10.71 -5.58
CA LEU A 27 29.85 -10.78 -4.13
C LEU A 27 28.61 -9.99 -3.64
N ASP A 28 27.73 -9.58 -4.56
CA ASP A 28 26.66 -8.61 -4.28
C ASP A 28 25.28 -9.26 -4.11
N GLN A 29 25.22 -10.59 -3.98
CA GLN A 29 24.00 -11.28 -3.56
C GLN A 29 24.15 -11.67 -2.09
N PRO A 30 23.38 -11.08 -1.16
CA PRO A 30 23.35 -11.57 0.19
C PRO A 30 22.85 -13.02 0.15
N ARG A 31 23.70 -13.98 0.54
CA ARG A 31 23.31 -15.38 0.74
C ARG A 31 22.37 -15.46 1.96
N THR A 32 21.11 -15.12 1.77
CA THR A 32 20.03 -15.46 2.72
C THR A 32 19.62 -16.91 2.48
N GLY A 33 20.49 -17.82 2.90
CA GLY A 33 20.27 -19.25 2.80
C GLY A 33 20.80 -19.97 4.03
N LYS A 34 20.29 -19.61 5.21
CA LYS A 34 20.35 -20.52 6.35
C LYS A 34 19.39 -21.67 6.01
N ALA A 35 19.93 -22.81 5.62
CA ALA A 35 19.15 -24.03 5.48
C ALA A 35 18.41 -24.28 6.81
N PRO A 36 17.07 -24.38 6.83
CA PRO A 36 16.36 -24.62 8.06
C PRO A 36 16.57 -26.08 8.46
N LEU A 37 17.38 -26.32 9.49
CA LEU A 37 17.59 -27.66 10.08
C LEU A 37 16.33 -28.21 10.78
N LEU A 38 15.31 -27.37 10.96
CA LEU A 38 13.95 -27.77 11.27
C LEU A 38 13.04 -27.22 10.18
N ALA A 39 12.43 -28.10 9.39
CA ALA A 39 11.24 -27.74 8.62
C ALA A 39 10.13 -27.40 9.63
N LEU A 40 10.07 -26.15 10.06
CA LEU A 40 8.89 -25.65 10.75
C LEU A 40 7.69 -25.90 9.83
N PRO A 41 6.58 -26.43 10.36
CA PRO A 41 5.34 -26.55 9.59
C PRO A 41 5.08 -25.21 8.90
N ASN A 42 4.94 -25.22 7.58
CA ASN A 42 4.73 -24.01 6.81
C ASN A 42 3.34 -23.48 7.22
N TYR A 43 3.35 -22.50 8.13
CA TYR A 43 2.14 -21.88 8.65
C TYR A 43 1.48 -21.14 7.49
N ASP A 44 0.39 -21.68 6.96
CA ASP A 44 -0.32 -21.08 5.82
C ASP A 44 -1.03 -19.79 6.26
N PRO A 45 -0.50 -18.61 5.90
CA PRO A 45 -1.06 -17.32 6.31
C PRO A 45 -2.46 -17.08 5.71
N GLU A 46 -2.83 -17.78 4.63
CA GLU A 46 -4.09 -17.60 3.92
C GLU A 46 -5.24 -18.36 4.59
N ALA A 47 -4.99 -19.59 5.07
CA ALA A 47 -5.95 -20.35 5.86
C ALA A 47 -6.28 -19.63 7.18
N PHE A 48 -5.26 -19.09 7.83
CA PHE A 48 -5.44 -18.35 9.07
C PHE A 48 -6.13 -16.99 8.85
N GLY A 49 -5.83 -16.28 7.76
CA GLY A 49 -6.52 -15.04 7.39
C GLY A 49 -8.03 -15.22 7.23
N ARG A 50 -8.46 -16.31 6.57
CA ARG A 50 -9.87 -16.66 6.41
C ARG A 50 -10.55 -17.03 7.72
N LEU A 51 -9.84 -17.74 8.61
CA LEU A 51 -10.35 -18.09 9.94
C LEU A 51 -10.56 -16.84 10.80
N SER A 52 -9.56 -15.95 10.87
CA SER A 52 -9.62 -14.71 11.65
C SER A 52 -10.73 -13.78 11.17
N GLU A 53 -10.94 -13.64 9.86
CA GLU A 53 -12.04 -12.85 9.31
C GLU A 53 -13.43 -13.44 9.62
N ARG A 54 -13.52 -14.76 9.73
CA ARG A 54 -14.75 -15.43 10.17
C ARG A 54 -15.00 -15.22 11.66
N ILE A 55 -13.96 -15.32 12.48
CA ILE A 55 -14.02 -15.07 13.93
C ILE A 55 -14.36 -13.60 14.21
N ALA A 56 -13.74 -12.65 13.52
CA ALA A 56 -14.01 -11.21 13.67
C ALA A 56 -15.47 -10.85 13.36
N ARG A 57 -16.02 -11.38 12.25
CA ARG A 57 -17.44 -11.20 11.91
C ARG A 57 -18.37 -11.89 12.92
N PHE A 58 -17.94 -13.01 13.50
CA PHE A 58 -18.72 -13.77 14.47
C PHE A 58 -18.76 -13.10 15.85
N LEU A 59 -17.61 -12.65 16.37
CA LEU A 59 -17.50 -11.94 17.65
C LEU A 59 -18.08 -10.52 17.59
N GLY A 60 -17.97 -9.82 16.46
CA GLY A 60 -18.50 -8.46 16.29
C GLY A 60 -20.02 -8.39 16.15
N THR A 61 -20.70 -9.53 16.00
CA THR A 61 -22.17 -9.57 15.86
C THR A 61 -22.82 -9.96 17.19
N GLY A 62 -23.86 -9.23 17.63
CA GLY A 62 -24.62 -9.56 18.85
C GLY A 62 -25.25 -10.96 18.90
N ARG A 63 -25.26 -11.68 17.76
CA ARG A 63 -25.69 -13.07 17.62
C ARG A 63 -24.85 -14.04 18.48
N PHE A 64 -23.56 -13.78 18.70
CA PHE A 64 -22.72 -14.64 19.55
C PHE A 64 -23.20 -14.65 21.00
N ILE A 65 -23.49 -13.47 21.53
CA ILE A 65 -24.00 -13.30 22.90
C ILE A 65 -25.33 -14.03 23.06
N VAL A 66 -26.25 -13.86 22.11
CA VAL A 66 -27.55 -14.57 22.13
C VAL A 66 -27.35 -16.09 22.15
N TRP A 67 -26.50 -16.64 21.30
CA TRP A 67 -26.23 -18.08 21.27
C TRP A 67 -25.61 -18.57 22.59
N MET A 68 -24.63 -17.84 23.14
CA MET A 68 -24.01 -18.17 24.43
C MET A 68 -25.03 -18.17 25.57
N THR A 69 -25.91 -17.17 25.63
CA THR A 69 -26.98 -17.11 26.63
C THR A 69 -27.94 -18.28 26.50
N VAL A 70 -28.33 -18.66 25.27
CA VAL A 70 -29.21 -19.82 25.04
C VAL A 70 -28.55 -21.11 25.53
N VAL A 71 -27.27 -21.33 25.28
CA VAL A 71 -26.55 -22.53 25.77
C VAL A 71 -26.55 -22.62 27.29
N ILE A 72 -26.26 -21.50 27.96
CA ILE A 72 -26.26 -21.45 29.42
C ILE A 72 -27.66 -21.74 29.96
N ILE A 73 -28.70 -21.14 29.37
CA ILE A 73 -30.09 -21.38 29.78
C ILE A 73 -30.47 -22.85 29.57
N VAL A 74 -30.15 -23.44 28.41
CA VAL A 74 -30.44 -24.85 28.13
C VAL A 74 -29.72 -25.76 29.12
N TRP A 75 -28.47 -25.48 29.46
CA TRP A 75 -27.71 -26.26 30.45
C TRP A 75 -28.33 -26.19 31.84
N VAL A 76 -28.70 -24.99 32.29
CA VAL A 76 -29.34 -24.77 33.59
C VAL A 76 -30.69 -25.49 33.62
N ILE A 77 -31.53 -25.34 32.59
CA ILE A 77 -32.83 -26.01 32.49
C ILE A 77 -32.65 -27.54 32.53
N TRP A 78 -31.69 -28.07 31.76
CA TRP A 78 -31.40 -29.50 31.75
C TRP A 78 -31.03 -30.02 33.14
N ASN A 79 -30.17 -29.30 33.87
CA ASN A 79 -29.74 -29.70 35.21
C ASN A 79 -30.70 -29.32 36.34
N THR A 80 -31.79 -28.58 36.09
CA THR A 80 -32.78 -28.25 37.15
C THR A 80 -34.14 -28.89 36.94
N MET A 81 -34.54 -29.19 35.70
CA MET A 81 -35.87 -29.75 35.39
C MET A 81 -35.88 -31.27 35.26
N LEU A 82 -34.74 -31.93 35.06
CA LEU A 82 -34.66 -33.40 35.03
C LEU A 82 -34.64 -34.01 36.44
N PRO A 83 -35.01 -35.29 36.63
CA PRO A 83 -34.94 -35.95 37.93
C PRO A 83 -33.51 -36.06 38.47
N SER A 84 -33.34 -36.10 39.79
CA SER A 84 -32.04 -36.20 40.51
C SER A 84 -31.15 -37.38 40.09
N SER A 85 -31.73 -38.40 39.44
CA SER A 85 -31.00 -39.54 38.89
C SER A 85 -30.23 -39.25 37.59
N VAL A 86 -30.48 -38.10 36.93
CA VAL A 86 -29.90 -37.73 35.63
C VAL A 86 -29.24 -36.35 35.64
N HIS A 87 -29.11 -35.72 36.82
CA HIS A 87 -28.38 -34.47 36.93
C HIS A 87 -26.90 -34.73 36.60
N PHE A 88 -26.40 -34.00 35.61
CA PHE A 88 -25.01 -34.07 35.20
C PHE A 88 -24.14 -33.08 35.97
N ASP A 89 -24.73 -31.95 36.40
CA ASP A 89 -24.07 -30.83 37.06
C ASP A 89 -25.02 -30.17 38.09
N ASP A 90 -25.03 -30.68 39.31
CA ASP A 90 -25.80 -30.13 40.43
C ASP A 90 -25.31 -28.74 40.84
N TYR A 91 -26.19 -27.94 41.48
CA TYR A 91 -25.81 -26.66 42.06
C TYR A 91 -24.61 -26.86 43.01
N PRO A 92 -23.45 -26.18 42.79
CA PRO A 92 -23.27 -24.87 42.15
C PRO A 92 -22.81 -24.85 40.66
N PHE A 93 -23.10 -25.87 39.85
CA PHE A 93 -22.73 -25.96 38.42
C PHE A 93 -21.21 -25.89 38.16
N ILE A 94 -20.46 -26.81 38.77
CA ILE A 94 -19.00 -26.86 38.67
C ILE A 94 -18.54 -27.15 37.24
N PHE A 95 -19.23 -28.01 36.50
CA PHE A 95 -18.83 -28.34 35.13
C PHE A 95 -19.05 -27.14 34.19
N LEU A 96 -20.20 -26.48 34.28
CA LEU A 96 -20.45 -25.24 33.54
C LEU A 96 -19.35 -24.21 33.81
N THR A 97 -19.01 -24.02 35.08
CA THR A 97 -17.99 -23.06 35.49
C THR A 97 -16.61 -23.44 34.95
N LEU A 98 -16.22 -24.71 35.03
CA LEU A 98 -14.95 -25.21 34.48
C LEU A 98 -14.85 -24.97 32.97
N VAL A 99 -15.90 -25.29 32.23
CA VAL A 99 -15.95 -25.08 30.77
C VAL A 99 -15.86 -23.60 30.42
N LEU A 100 -16.61 -22.73 31.10
CA LEU A 100 -16.54 -21.28 30.88
C LEU A 100 -15.15 -20.70 31.22
N SER A 101 -14.53 -21.18 32.29
CA SER A 101 -13.17 -20.79 32.69
C SER A 101 -12.15 -21.16 31.63
N LEU A 102 -12.23 -22.40 31.13
CA LEU A 102 -11.38 -22.90 30.04
C LEU A 102 -11.63 -22.12 28.74
N GLN A 103 -12.90 -21.82 28.43
CA GLN A 103 -13.28 -21.07 27.25
C GLN A 103 -12.68 -19.66 27.26
N ALA A 104 -12.70 -18.97 28.40
CA ALA A 104 -12.05 -17.68 28.54
C ALA A 104 -10.52 -17.77 28.36
N SER A 105 -9.89 -18.80 28.94
CA SER A 105 -8.44 -19.00 28.86
C SER A 105 -7.95 -19.27 27.44
N TYR A 106 -8.68 -20.07 26.64
CA TYR A 106 -8.31 -20.37 25.26
C TYR A 106 -8.70 -19.25 24.27
N ALA A 107 -9.66 -18.39 24.63
CA ALA A 107 -10.04 -17.26 23.80
C ALA A 107 -8.90 -16.24 23.68
N ALA A 108 -8.16 -15.97 24.76
CA ALA A 108 -7.06 -15.01 24.77
C ALA A 108 -5.98 -15.27 23.69
N PRO A 109 -5.38 -16.47 23.58
CA PRO A 109 -4.38 -16.73 22.54
C PRO A 109 -4.95 -16.69 21.12
N LEU A 110 -6.20 -17.12 20.91
CA LEU A 110 -6.85 -17.00 19.60
C LEU A 110 -7.09 -15.54 19.20
N ILE A 111 -7.52 -14.71 20.15
CA ILE A 111 -7.73 -13.28 19.93
C ILE A 111 -6.39 -12.60 19.64
N LEU A 112 -5.34 -12.91 20.40
CA LEU A 112 -3.99 -12.38 20.18
C LEU A 112 -3.45 -12.73 18.78
N LEU A 113 -3.67 -13.97 18.34
CA LEU A 113 -3.30 -14.39 16.99
C LEU A 113 -4.10 -13.66 15.90
N ALA A 114 -5.38 -13.37 16.15
CA ALA A 114 -6.21 -12.57 15.24
C ALA A 114 -5.77 -11.09 15.20
N GLN A 115 -5.37 -10.53 16.35
CA GLN A 115 -4.91 -9.14 16.50
C GLN A 115 -3.56 -8.90 15.81
N ASN A 116 -2.57 -9.78 15.98
CA ASN A 116 -1.24 -9.62 15.34
C ASN A 116 -1.33 -9.40 13.81
N ARG A 117 -2.32 -10.01 13.15
CA ARG A 117 -2.54 -9.82 11.71
C ARG A 117 -3.32 -8.58 11.34
N GLN A 118 -4.17 -8.07 12.23
CA GLN A 118 -4.79 -6.76 12.03
C GLN A 118 -3.72 -5.68 12.12
N ASP A 119 -2.84 -5.76 13.12
CA ASP A 119 -1.72 -4.84 13.31
C ASP A 119 -0.78 -4.82 12.10
N ASP A 120 -0.48 -5.97 11.50
CA ASP A 120 0.32 -6.06 10.27
C ASP A 120 -0.35 -5.36 9.07
N ARG A 121 -1.66 -5.54 8.88
CA ARG A 121 -2.40 -4.85 7.80
C ARG A 121 -2.48 -3.34 8.06
N ASP A 122 -2.74 -2.96 9.30
CA ASP A 122 -2.85 -1.57 9.71
C ASP A 122 -1.51 -0.85 9.54
N ARG A 123 -0.39 -1.53 9.83
CA ARG A 123 0.95 -1.03 9.54
C ARG A 123 1.16 -0.76 8.04
N VAL A 124 0.82 -1.71 7.17
CA VAL A 124 0.95 -1.52 5.71
C VAL A 124 0.06 -0.39 5.21
N ASN A 125 -1.17 -0.30 5.70
CA ASN A 125 -2.09 0.78 5.37
C ASN A 125 -1.52 2.14 5.81
N MET A 126 -0.96 2.23 7.02
CA MET A 126 -0.30 3.46 7.51
C MET A 126 0.93 3.84 6.68
N GLU A 127 1.74 2.88 6.24
CA GLU A 127 2.89 3.14 5.37
C GLU A 127 2.44 3.66 3.99
N GLN A 128 1.37 3.09 3.42
CA GLN A 128 0.79 3.58 2.17
C GLN A 128 0.17 4.97 2.31
N ASP A 129 -0.52 5.24 3.42
CA ASP A 129 -1.15 6.53 3.67
C ASP A 129 -0.10 7.64 3.81
N ARG A 130 1.01 7.36 4.51
CA ARG A 130 2.17 8.26 4.56
C ARG A 130 2.73 8.56 3.16
N ALA A 131 2.95 7.52 2.35
CA ALA A 131 3.46 7.71 0.99
C ALA A 131 2.48 8.51 0.09
N ARG A 132 1.17 8.35 0.29
CA ARG A 132 0.16 9.16 -0.40
C ARG A 132 0.16 10.61 0.07
N ALA A 133 0.29 10.84 1.38
CA ALA A 133 0.37 12.18 1.95
C ALA A 133 1.61 12.94 1.42
N GLU A 134 2.77 12.29 1.37
CA GLU A 134 3.99 12.86 0.78
C GLU A 134 3.80 13.27 -0.68
N ARG A 135 3.16 12.41 -1.49
CA ARG A 135 2.82 12.73 -2.89
C ARG A 135 1.83 13.90 -2.98
N SER A 136 0.80 13.91 -2.14
CA SER A 136 -0.20 15.00 -2.13
C SER A 136 0.43 16.34 -1.77
N ILE A 137 1.41 16.37 -0.85
CA ILE A 137 2.16 17.58 -0.53
C ILE A 137 2.95 18.04 -1.75
N ALA A 138 3.69 17.14 -2.41
CA ALA A 138 4.46 17.45 -3.61
C ALA A 138 3.57 17.95 -4.77
N ASP A 139 2.42 17.34 -5.00
CA ASP A 139 1.45 17.78 -6.02
C ASP A 139 0.89 19.16 -5.69
N THR A 140 0.63 19.45 -4.41
CA THR A 140 0.17 20.78 -3.97
C THR A 140 1.25 21.84 -4.17
N GLU A 141 2.51 21.53 -3.87
CA GLU A 141 3.63 22.43 -4.14
C GLU A 141 3.81 22.69 -5.64
N TYR A 142 3.69 21.65 -6.46
CA TYR A 142 3.76 21.76 -7.91
C TYR A 142 2.64 22.65 -8.46
N LEU A 143 1.39 22.37 -8.09
CA LEU A 143 0.24 23.18 -8.50
C LEU A 143 0.36 24.62 -8.03
N THR A 144 0.85 24.86 -6.81
CA THR A 144 1.06 26.22 -6.29
C THR A 144 2.09 26.98 -7.11
N ARG A 145 3.19 26.32 -7.50
CA ARG A 145 4.21 26.92 -8.37
C ARG A 145 3.66 27.20 -9.76
N GLU A 146 2.90 26.26 -10.32
CA GLU A 146 2.31 26.41 -11.65
C GLU A 146 1.27 27.55 -11.68
N VAL A 147 0.44 27.66 -10.64
CA VAL A 147 -0.52 28.75 -10.47
C VAL A 147 0.20 30.10 -10.30
N ALA A 148 1.32 30.15 -9.58
CA ALA A 148 2.11 31.36 -9.46
C ALA A 148 2.71 31.80 -10.81
N ALA A 149 3.21 30.84 -11.61
CA ALA A 149 3.71 31.10 -12.97
C ALA A 149 2.59 31.56 -13.92
N LEU A 150 1.44 30.89 -13.91
CA LEU A 150 0.24 31.29 -14.65
C LEU A 150 -0.21 32.71 -14.28
N ARG A 151 -0.24 33.04 -12.98
CA ARG A 151 -0.59 34.38 -12.50
C ARG A 151 0.37 35.45 -13.03
N GLN A 152 1.67 35.16 -13.06
CA GLN A 152 2.66 36.10 -13.58
C GLN A 152 2.48 36.32 -15.09
N GLY A 153 2.33 35.24 -15.87
CA GLY A 153 2.10 35.33 -17.31
C GLY A 153 0.78 36.03 -17.68
N LEU A 154 -0.30 35.76 -16.93
CA LEU A 154 -1.56 36.49 -17.09
C LEU A 154 -1.46 37.96 -16.65
N GLY A 155 -0.64 38.26 -15.64
CA GLY A 155 -0.39 39.63 -15.19
C GLY A 155 0.22 40.51 -16.29
N GLU A 156 1.12 39.96 -17.09
CA GLU A 156 1.77 40.64 -18.23
C GLU A 156 0.78 40.92 -19.38
N VAL A 157 -0.13 39.99 -19.68
CA VAL A 157 -1.10 40.15 -20.78
C VAL A 157 -2.34 40.96 -20.36
N ALA A 158 -2.76 40.88 -19.11
CA ALA A 158 -3.90 41.61 -18.58
C ALA A 158 -3.54 42.99 -18.01
N THR A 159 -2.33 43.51 -18.26
CA THR A 159 -1.98 44.85 -17.79
C THR A 159 -2.85 45.87 -18.54
N ARG A 160 -3.46 46.81 -17.80
CA ARG A 160 -4.36 47.84 -18.35
C ARG A 160 -3.75 48.58 -19.55
N ASP A 161 -2.44 48.79 -19.52
CA ASP A 161 -1.72 49.52 -20.58
C ASP A 161 -1.60 48.71 -21.87
N PHE A 162 -1.43 47.39 -21.80
CA PHE A 162 -1.45 46.50 -22.96
C PHE A 162 -2.85 46.44 -23.59
N VAL A 163 -3.87 46.22 -22.76
CA VAL A 163 -5.27 46.23 -23.24
C VAL A 163 -5.63 47.58 -23.85
N ARG A 164 -5.16 48.68 -23.25
CA ARG A 164 -5.34 50.03 -23.78
C ARG A 164 -4.61 50.24 -25.10
N SER A 165 -3.36 49.78 -25.24
CA SER A 165 -2.61 49.92 -26.49
C SER A 165 -3.21 49.11 -27.62
N GLU A 166 -3.67 47.89 -27.36
CA GLU A 166 -4.36 47.06 -28.36
C GLU A 166 -5.71 47.67 -28.78
N LEU A 167 -6.51 48.15 -27.83
CA LEU A 167 -7.75 48.85 -28.14
C LEU A 167 -7.50 50.13 -28.95
N GLN A 168 -6.48 50.90 -28.61
CA GLN A 168 -6.10 52.09 -29.38
C GLN A 168 -5.57 51.73 -30.78
N GLY A 169 -4.80 50.65 -30.90
CA GLY A 169 -4.32 50.14 -32.18
C GLY A 169 -5.47 49.74 -33.11
N LEU A 170 -6.42 48.95 -32.59
CA LEU A 170 -7.61 48.54 -33.34
C LEU A 170 -8.52 49.72 -33.71
N LEU A 171 -8.70 50.69 -32.81
CA LEU A 171 -9.47 51.92 -33.11
C LEU A 171 -8.80 52.73 -34.23
N LYS A 172 -7.48 52.89 -34.17
CA LYS A 172 -6.73 53.62 -35.19
C LYS A 172 -6.82 52.94 -36.56
N GLU A 173 -6.72 51.61 -36.61
CA GLU A 173 -6.89 50.86 -37.86
C GLU A 173 -8.29 51.05 -38.47
N LEU A 174 -9.33 51.10 -37.63
CA LEU A 174 -10.70 51.36 -38.10
C LEU A 174 -10.89 52.78 -38.64
N ASP A 175 -10.32 53.80 -37.98
CA ASP A 175 -10.37 55.18 -38.46
C ASP A 175 -9.62 55.32 -39.79
N GLU A 176 -8.43 54.74 -39.93
CA GLU A 176 -7.66 54.76 -41.18
C GLU A 176 -8.43 54.08 -42.33
N ARG A 177 -9.12 52.97 -42.06
CA ARG A 177 -9.99 52.31 -43.05
C ARG A 177 -11.20 53.16 -43.44
N ARG A 178 -11.75 53.92 -42.50
CA ARG A 178 -12.90 54.81 -42.75
C ARG A 178 -12.48 56.02 -43.59
N GLU A 179 -11.36 56.66 -43.26
CA GLU A 179 -10.80 57.76 -44.05
C GLU A 179 -10.43 57.30 -45.46
N ALA A 180 -9.86 56.11 -45.60
CA ALA A 180 -9.57 55.52 -46.91
C ALA A 180 -10.84 55.23 -47.73
N ALA A 181 -11.95 54.89 -47.08
CA ALA A 181 -13.24 54.69 -47.74
C ALA A 181 -13.92 56.01 -48.14
N ASP A 182 -13.70 57.09 -47.40
CA ASP A 182 -14.23 58.43 -47.71
C ASP A 182 -13.44 59.15 -48.85
N LEU A 183 -12.25 58.63 -49.20
CA LEU A 183 -11.39 59.16 -50.29
C LEU A 183 -11.60 58.48 -51.66
N LEU A 184 -12.53 57.52 -51.76
CA LEU A 184 -12.93 56.82 -52.99
C LEU A 184 -14.33 57.23 -53.45
#